data_AF-A0A7Z9LC68-F1
#
_entry.id   AF-A0A7Z9LC68-F1
#
_cell.length_a   1.000
_cell.length_b   1.000
_cell.length_c   1.000
_cell.angle_alpha   90.00
_cell.angle_beta   90.00
_cell.angle_gamma   90.00
#
_symmetry.space_group_name_H-M   'P 1'
#
loop_
_entity.id
_entity.type
_entity.pdbx_description
1 polymer ?
#
loop_
_entity_poly.entity_id
_entity_poly.type
_entity_poly.pdbx_seq_one_letter_code
_entity_poly.pdbx_strand_id
1 'polypeptide(L)'
;MTPLPISVPPLAERMRPRSLDQVFGQPGLVGPGGALPPLLTGGRPPSLVLWGPPGCGKTTIARIISREIGLEPVAISAVTSGVREIKSIVEEARASLEADGPPTLLFVDEVHRFNKAQQDAFLGPLEDGTLILIGATTENPSFELIAPLLSRCRVLTLKSLDDDSLATILDLAISDEDRGLGGELRFDEGARRSLIAHADGDARVLLSDLEWIALGAADRGVTA
;
A
#
# COMPACT_ATOMS: atom_id res chain seq x y z
N MET A 1 -23.11 -28.20 -3.33
CA MET A 1 -21.98 -27.28 -3.50
C MET A 1 -21.50 -26.89 -2.12
N THR A 2 -20.21 -27.01 -1.86
CA THR A 2 -19.59 -26.67 -0.58
C THR A 2 -19.56 -25.14 -0.46
N PRO A 3 -19.95 -24.53 0.67
CA PRO A 3 -19.79 -23.09 0.84
C PRO A 3 -18.32 -22.71 0.61
N LEU A 4 -18.08 -21.58 -0.08
CA LEU A 4 -16.74 -21.03 -0.20
C LEU A 4 -16.19 -20.84 1.22
N PRO A 5 -15.10 -21.51 1.61
CA PRO A 5 -14.55 -21.35 2.94
C PRO A 5 -14.13 -19.89 3.13
N ILE A 6 -14.32 -19.34 4.33
CA ILE A 6 -13.80 -18.02 4.69
C ILE A 6 -12.27 -18.08 4.49
N SER A 7 -11.79 -17.44 3.43
CA SER A 7 -10.36 -17.46 3.10
C SER A 7 -9.63 -16.46 3.99
N VAL A 8 -8.59 -16.92 4.69
CA VAL A 8 -7.65 -16.04 5.37
C VAL A 8 -6.37 -16.00 4.53
N PRO A 9 -5.89 -14.83 4.08
CA PRO A 9 -6.42 -13.49 4.34
C PRO A 9 -7.60 -13.10 3.41
N PRO A 10 -8.31 -11.97 3.70
CA PRO A 10 -9.40 -11.46 2.86
C PRO A 10 -8.99 -11.24 1.39
N LEU A 11 -9.95 -11.25 0.47
CA LEU A 11 -9.72 -11.07 -0.97
C LEU A 11 -8.91 -9.81 -1.29
N ALA A 12 -9.20 -8.69 -0.62
CA ALA A 12 -8.46 -7.44 -0.78
C ALA A 12 -6.95 -7.58 -0.47
N GLU A 13 -6.58 -8.46 0.45
CA GLU A 13 -5.18 -8.76 0.78
C GLU A 13 -4.56 -9.74 -0.22
N ARG A 14 -5.29 -10.80 -0.61
CA ARG A 14 -4.84 -11.80 -1.59
C ARG A 14 -4.56 -11.18 -2.96
N MET A 15 -5.43 -10.26 -3.40
CA MET A 15 -5.36 -9.62 -4.71
C MET A 15 -4.35 -8.47 -4.80
N ARG A 16 -3.58 -8.18 -3.74
CA ARG A 16 -2.57 -7.12 -3.80
C ARG A 16 -1.58 -7.36 -4.95
N PRO A 17 -1.32 -6.33 -5.77
CA PRO A 17 -0.25 -6.34 -6.76
C PRO A 17 1.10 -6.76 -6.15
N ARG A 18 1.84 -7.60 -6.89
CA ARG A 18 3.17 -8.11 -6.49
C ARG A 18 4.34 -7.39 -7.17
N SER A 19 4.04 -6.54 -8.14
CA SER A 19 5.00 -5.81 -8.98
C SER A 19 4.34 -4.54 -9.55
N LEU A 20 5.15 -3.61 -10.06
CA LEU A 20 4.67 -2.30 -10.52
C LEU A 20 3.74 -2.37 -11.76
N ASP A 21 3.93 -3.36 -12.63
CA ASP A 21 3.09 -3.60 -13.81
C ASP A 21 1.67 -4.06 -13.46
N GLN A 22 1.46 -4.54 -12.23
CA GLN A 22 0.16 -4.95 -11.69
C GLN A 22 -0.56 -3.82 -10.95
N VAL A 23 0.01 -2.61 -10.91
CA VAL A 23 -0.61 -1.45 -10.25
C VAL A 23 -1.42 -0.65 -11.27
N PHE A 24 -2.74 -0.65 -11.11
CA PHE A 24 -3.67 0.08 -11.97
C PHE A 24 -3.95 1.51 -11.46
N GLY A 25 -4.39 2.39 -12.36
CA GLY A 25 -4.80 3.77 -12.04
C GLY A 25 -3.68 4.76 -11.67
N GLN A 26 -2.40 4.36 -11.74
CA GLN A 26 -1.26 5.22 -11.36
C GLN A 26 -0.21 5.39 -12.48
N PRO A 27 -0.57 5.66 -13.75
CA PRO A 27 0.37 5.63 -14.87
C PRO A 27 1.55 6.62 -14.73
N GLY A 28 1.31 7.81 -14.17
CA GLY A 28 2.38 8.79 -13.92
C GLY A 28 3.32 8.43 -12.76
N LEU A 29 2.96 7.43 -11.95
CA LEU A 29 3.77 6.94 -10.84
C LEU A 29 4.55 5.69 -11.25
N VAL A 30 3.86 4.68 -11.78
CA VAL A 30 4.42 3.34 -12.01
C VAL A 30 4.68 3.00 -13.48
N GLY A 31 4.09 3.74 -14.42
CA GLY A 31 4.18 3.46 -15.84
C GLY A 31 5.56 3.77 -16.45
N PRO A 32 5.75 3.51 -17.77
CA PRO A 32 6.96 3.89 -18.48
C PRO A 32 7.20 5.40 -18.38
N GLY A 33 8.32 5.82 -17.76
CA GLY A 33 8.61 7.23 -17.48
C GLY A 33 7.92 7.80 -16.23
N GLY A 34 7.26 6.95 -15.44
CA GLY A 34 6.68 7.32 -14.16
C GLY A 34 7.71 7.75 -13.12
N ALA A 35 7.24 8.38 -12.05
CA ALA A 35 8.11 8.92 -11.02
C ALA A 35 8.83 7.86 -10.17
N LEU A 36 8.29 6.64 -10.06
CA LEU A 36 8.82 5.60 -9.18
C LEU A 36 9.96 4.78 -9.80
N PRO A 37 9.88 4.26 -11.05
CA PRO A 37 10.93 3.42 -11.61
C PRO A 37 12.35 4.01 -11.54
N PRO A 38 12.60 5.30 -11.87
CA PRO A 38 13.94 5.89 -11.76
C PRO A 38 14.50 5.93 -10.32
N LEU A 39 13.62 5.95 -9.31
CA LEU A 39 14.03 5.96 -7.91
C LEU A 39 14.49 4.58 -7.42
N LEU A 40 14.08 3.50 -8.10
CA LEU A 40 14.41 2.13 -7.73
C LEU A 40 15.72 1.64 -8.39
N THR A 41 16.14 2.25 -9.49
CA THR A 41 17.36 1.86 -10.22
C THR A 41 18.68 2.34 -9.60
N GLY A 42 18.63 3.23 -8.59
CA GLY A 42 19.77 3.98 -8.07
C GLY A 42 20.53 3.37 -6.89
N GLY A 43 20.31 2.10 -6.55
CA GLY A 43 20.95 1.41 -5.42
C GLY A 43 20.36 1.75 -4.06
N ARG A 44 20.11 3.04 -3.77
CA ARG A 44 19.45 3.48 -2.54
C ARG A 44 18.32 4.47 -2.83
N PRO A 45 17.04 4.09 -2.64
CA PRO A 45 15.94 5.02 -2.88
C PRO A 45 15.94 6.14 -1.83
N PRO A 46 15.43 7.34 -2.17
CA PRO A 46 15.14 8.35 -1.17
C PRO A 46 14.01 7.87 -0.24
N SER A 47 13.93 8.46 0.95
CA SER A 47 12.74 8.31 1.79
C SER A 47 11.50 8.89 1.08
N LEU A 48 10.35 8.25 1.25
CA LEU A 48 9.13 8.53 0.50
C LEU A 48 7.97 8.83 1.44
N VAL A 49 7.10 9.73 1.01
CA VAL A 49 5.75 9.90 1.56
C VAL A 49 4.75 9.65 0.45
N LEU A 50 4.00 8.56 0.57
CA LEU A 50 2.91 8.19 -0.32
C LEU A 50 1.64 8.88 0.16
N TRP A 51 1.13 9.82 -0.62
CA TRP A 51 -0.06 10.60 -0.28
C TRP A 51 -1.18 10.34 -1.28
N GLY A 52 -2.36 9.94 -0.79
CA GLY A 52 -3.52 9.76 -1.64
C GLY A 52 -4.72 9.21 -0.88
N PRO A 53 -5.89 9.12 -1.51
CA PRO A 53 -7.12 8.65 -0.90
C PRO A 53 -7.01 7.20 -0.36
N PRO A 54 -7.96 6.72 0.46
CA PRO A 54 -8.02 5.29 0.79
C PRO A 54 -8.15 4.44 -0.49
N GLY A 55 -7.75 3.16 -0.40
CA GLY A 55 -7.90 2.22 -1.53
C GLY A 55 -7.00 2.40 -2.75
N CYS A 56 -6.29 3.53 -2.91
CA CYS A 56 -5.51 3.80 -4.13
C CYS A 56 -4.18 3.02 -4.26
N GLY A 57 -3.82 2.19 -3.28
CA GLY A 57 -2.66 1.31 -3.36
C GLY A 57 -1.39 1.78 -2.64
N LYS A 58 -1.42 2.78 -1.76
CA LYS A 58 -0.25 3.27 -0.97
C LYS A 58 0.55 2.13 -0.31
N THR A 59 -0.11 1.33 0.53
CA THR A 59 0.52 0.21 1.24
C THR A 59 1.05 -0.86 0.28
N THR A 60 0.35 -1.10 -0.83
CA THR A 60 0.79 -2.05 -1.87
C THR A 60 2.07 -1.56 -2.54
N ILE A 61 2.10 -0.29 -2.95
CA ILE A 61 3.28 0.33 -3.56
C ILE A 61 4.47 0.30 -2.59
N ALA A 62 4.26 0.60 -1.31
CA ALA A 62 5.32 0.50 -0.30
C ALA A 62 5.93 -0.91 -0.23
N ARG A 63 5.10 -1.97 -0.27
CA ARG A 63 5.56 -3.37 -0.29
C ARG A 63 6.31 -3.72 -1.58
N ILE A 64 5.83 -3.24 -2.73
CA ILE A 64 6.54 -3.45 -4.00
C ILE A 64 7.91 -2.78 -3.93
N ILE A 65 7.99 -1.53 -3.47
CA ILE A 65 9.26 -0.81 -3.32
C ILE A 65 10.23 -1.60 -2.43
N SER A 66 9.77 -2.04 -1.25
CA SER A 66 10.55 -2.88 -0.32
C SER A 66 11.15 -4.11 -1.00
N ARG A 67 10.33 -4.82 -1.79
CA ARG A 67 10.77 -6.00 -2.55
C ARG A 67 11.78 -5.65 -3.64
N GLU A 68 11.54 -4.60 -4.41
CA GLU A 68 12.42 -4.17 -5.51
C GLU A 68 13.80 -3.73 -5.00
N ILE A 69 13.85 -3.12 -3.80
CA ILE A 69 15.13 -2.72 -3.19
C ILE A 69 15.77 -3.80 -2.31
N GLY A 70 15.10 -4.93 -2.12
CA GLY A 70 15.62 -6.06 -1.34
C GLY A 70 15.76 -5.79 0.16
N LEU A 71 14.93 -4.90 0.73
CA LEU A 71 14.92 -4.60 2.16
C LEU A 71 13.59 -5.00 2.78
N GLU A 72 13.61 -5.90 3.77
CA GLU A 72 12.42 -6.23 4.54
C GLU A 72 12.02 -5.02 5.41
N PRO A 73 10.76 -4.57 5.36
CA PRO A 73 10.35 -3.38 6.08
C PRO A 73 10.04 -3.69 7.54
N VAL A 74 10.59 -2.88 8.45
CA VAL A 74 10.07 -2.78 9.81
C VAL A 74 8.82 -1.92 9.76
N ALA A 75 7.65 -2.52 10.00
CA ALA A 75 6.39 -1.80 10.03
C ALA A 75 6.11 -1.27 11.44
N ILE A 76 5.82 0.03 11.56
CA ILE A 76 5.36 0.64 12.81
C ILE A 76 4.00 1.32 12.62
N SER A 77 3.23 1.34 13.70
CA SER A 77 1.92 1.97 13.73
C SER A 77 2.06 3.38 14.28
N ALA A 78 1.71 4.38 13.47
CA ALA A 78 1.77 5.78 13.91
C ALA A 78 0.84 6.09 15.10
N VAL A 79 -0.17 5.24 15.33
CA VAL A 79 -1.16 5.39 16.42
C VAL A 79 -0.64 4.83 17.74
N THR A 80 0.06 3.69 17.71
CA THR A 80 0.44 2.97 18.93
C THR A 80 1.91 3.15 19.29
N SER A 81 2.77 3.48 18.32
CA SER A 81 4.20 3.54 18.55
C SER A 81 4.62 4.83 19.24
N GLY A 82 5.16 4.71 20.45
CA GLY A 82 5.68 5.84 21.22
C GLY A 82 7.10 6.25 20.80
N VAL A 83 7.55 7.43 21.24
CA VAL A 83 8.91 7.94 20.96
C VAL A 83 10.01 6.97 21.42
N ARG A 84 9.79 6.23 22.51
CA ARG A 84 10.77 5.26 23.02
C ARG A 84 10.98 4.09 22.06
N GLU A 85 9.89 3.56 21.49
CA GLU A 85 9.95 2.46 20.53
C GLU A 85 10.66 2.89 19.25
N ILE A 86 10.31 4.08 18.73
CA ILE A 86 10.99 4.68 17.58
C ILE A 86 12.50 4.78 17.83
N LYS A 87 12.91 5.27 19.02
CA LYS A 87 14.33 5.36 19.38
C LYS A 87 15.00 3.99 19.46
N SER A 88 14.32 2.96 19.97
CA SER A 88 14.86 1.59 20.00
C SER A 88 15.17 1.10 18.58
N ILE A 89 14.22 1.26 17.66
CA ILE A 89 14.38 0.87 16.25
C ILE A 89 15.55 1.62 15.61
N VAL A 90 15.69 2.92 15.91
CA VAL A 90 16.82 3.72 15.42
C VAL A 90 18.16 3.18 15.93
N GLU A 91 18.27 2.85 17.21
CA GLU A 91 19.52 2.32 17.77
C GLU A 91 19.84 0.92 17.21
N GLU A 92 18.84 0.06 17.01
CA GLU A 92 19.01 -1.23 16.33
C GLU A 92 19.46 -1.06 14.88
N ALA A 93 18.86 -0.10 14.15
CA ALA A 93 19.24 0.21 12.79
C ALA A 93 20.68 0.76 12.69
N ARG A 94 21.11 1.58 13.67
CA ARG A 94 22.50 2.07 13.76
C ARG A 94 23.47 0.93 13.99
N ALA A 95 23.18 0.07 14.97
CA ALA A 95 24.03 -1.09 15.26
C ALA A 95 24.16 -2.02 14.04
N SER A 96 23.07 -2.21 13.29
CA SER A 96 23.10 -2.95 12.02
C SER A 96 24.05 -2.29 11.02
N LEU A 97 23.92 -0.98 10.81
CA LEU A 97 24.75 -0.24 9.85
C LEU A 97 26.24 -0.21 10.25
N GLU A 98 26.54 -0.05 11.54
CA GLU A 98 27.91 -0.11 12.09
C GLU A 98 28.56 -1.49 11.92
N ALA A 99 27.75 -2.55 11.87
CA ALA A 99 28.18 -3.91 11.61
C ALA A 99 28.20 -4.27 10.10
N ASP A 100 28.31 -3.26 9.22
CA ASP A 100 28.27 -3.39 7.76
C ASP A 100 26.96 -4.02 7.22
N GLY A 101 25.88 -3.96 8.01
CA GLY A 101 24.54 -4.38 7.61
C GLY A 101 23.83 -3.33 6.71
N PRO A 102 22.70 -3.70 6.09
CA PRO A 102 21.95 -2.77 5.26
C PRO A 102 21.26 -1.69 6.12
N PRO A 103 20.89 -0.54 5.51
CA PRO A 103 20.01 0.42 6.17
C PRO A 103 18.65 -0.20 6.47
N THR A 104 17.99 0.25 7.53
CA THR A 104 16.66 -0.25 7.88
C THR A 104 15.58 0.48 7.10
N LEU A 105 14.75 -0.27 6.37
CA LEU A 105 13.54 0.25 5.74
C LEU A 105 12.41 0.29 6.78
N LEU A 106 11.90 1.49 7.05
CA LEU A 106 10.79 1.70 7.97
C LEU A 106 9.52 2.02 7.18
N PHE A 107 8.47 1.21 7.37
CA PHE A 107 7.14 1.51 6.85
C PHE A 107 6.25 2.09 7.96
N VAL A 108 5.65 3.24 7.68
CA VAL A 108 4.73 3.93 8.61
C VAL A 108 3.41 4.17 7.91
N ASP A 109 2.37 3.45 8.32
CA ASP A 109 1.01 3.76 7.87
C ASP A 109 0.41 4.88 8.71
N GLU A 110 -0.41 5.72 8.07
CA GLU A 110 -0.98 6.94 8.65
C GLU A 110 0.05 7.84 9.35
N VAL A 111 1.17 8.13 8.67
CA VAL A 111 2.31 8.91 9.20
C VAL A 111 1.91 10.30 9.72
N HIS A 112 0.79 10.85 9.25
CA HIS A 112 0.21 12.10 9.75
C HIS A 112 -0.20 12.04 11.22
N ARG A 113 -0.38 10.84 11.80
CA ARG A 113 -0.73 10.68 13.22
C ARG A 113 0.43 10.91 14.18
N PHE A 114 1.67 10.98 13.68
CA PHE A 114 2.81 11.28 14.53
C PHE A 114 2.80 12.73 15.02
N ASN A 115 2.96 12.89 16.33
CA ASN A 115 3.27 14.17 16.92
C ASN A 115 4.69 14.64 16.55
N LYS A 116 4.97 15.92 16.78
CA LYS A 116 6.26 16.53 16.45
C LYS A 116 7.47 15.78 17.06
N ALA A 117 7.38 15.32 18.31
CA ALA A 117 8.49 14.63 18.96
C ALA A 117 8.78 13.26 18.34
N GLN A 118 7.75 12.55 17.85
CA GLN A 118 7.92 11.32 17.08
C GLN A 118 8.55 11.62 15.71
N GLN A 119 8.11 12.68 15.02
CA GLN A 119 8.69 13.09 13.73
C GLN A 119 10.15 13.52 13.85
N ASP A 120 10.50 14.29 14.90
CA ASP A 120 11.86 14.76 15.18
C ASP A 120 12.84 13.60 15.39
N ALA A 121 12.36 12.45 15.90
CA ALA A 121 13.19 11.26 16.13
C ALA A 121 13.73 10.62 14.84
N PHE A 122 13.13 10.91 13.68
CA PHE A 122 13.58 10.40 12.39
C PHE A 122 14.62 11.29 11.69
N LEU A 123 14.76 12.57 12.08
CA LEU A 123 15.51 13.54 11.28
C LEU A 123 16.98 13.16 11.06
N GLY A 124 17.70 12.87 12.15
CA GLY A 124 19.11 12.44 12.08
C GLY A 124 19.29 11.12 11.34
N PRO A 125 18.56 10.04 11.73
CA PRO A 125 18.64 8.74 11.07
C PRO A 125 18.31 8.74 9.57
N LEU A 126 17.49 9.69 9.09
CA LEU A 126 17.21 9.85 7.67
C LEU A 126 18.34 10.62 6.94
N GLU A 127 19.07 11.49 7.63
CA GLU A 127 20.20 12.24 7.05
C GLU A 127 21.47 11.42 6.94
N ASP A 128 21.82 10.68 7.99
CA ASP A 128 23.01 9.84 8.03
C ASP A 128 22.82 8.52 7.25
N GLY A 129 21.58 8.22 6.85
CA GLY A 129 21.26 7.02 6.10
C GLY A 129 21.22 5.77 6.98
N THR A 130 20.93 5.90 8.28
CA THR A 130 20.52 4.77 9.12
C THR A 130 19.18 4.19 8.68
N LEU A 131 18.23 5.07 8.34
CA LEU A 131 16.87 4.71 7.95
C LEU A 131 16.56 5.09 6.51
N ILE A 132 15.67 4.31 5.90
CA ILE A 132 14.88 4.71 4.73
C ILE A 132 13.43 4.66 5.17
N LEU A 133 12.71 5.79 5.07
CA LEU A 133 11.30 5.86 5.48
C LEU A 133 10.40 5.71 4.27
N ILE A 134 9.34 4.90 4.38
CA ILE A 134 8.16 4.97 3.52
C ILE A 134 6.95 5.25 4.41
N GLY A 135 6.51 6.51 4.42
CA GLY A 135 5.29 6.93 5.09
C GLY A 135 4.09 6.87 4.14
N ALA A 136 2.93 6.42 4.61
CA ALA A 136 1.66 6.51 3.88
C ALA A 136 0.68 7.43 4.64
N THR A 137 -0.09 8.24 3.91
CA THR A 137 -1.09 9.13 4.50
C THR A 137 -2.24 9.42 3.54
N THR A 138 -3.45 9.59 4.10
CA THR A 138 -4.59 10.19 3.40
C THR A 138 -4.62 11.72 3.50
N GLU A 139 -4.07 12.26 4.58
CA GLU A 139 -4.00 13.69 4.85
C GLU A 139 -2.88 14.36 4.07
N ASN A 140 -3.06 15.64 3.74
CA ASN A 140 -2.08 16.41 3.01
C ASN A 140 -0.80 16.58 3.86
N PRO A 141 0.35 16.04 3.39
CA PRO A 141 1.57 15.98 4.18
C PRO A 141 2.14 17.36 4.52
N SER A 142 1.83 18.42 3.76
CA SER A 142 2.33 19.77 4.04
C SER A 142 1.77 20.40 5.32
N PHE A 143 0.63 19.91 5.80
CA PHE A 143 -0.01 20.38 7.03
C PHE A 143 0.33 19.50 8.24
N GLU A 144 0.45 18.19 8.02
CA GLU A 144 0.59 17.21 9.10
C GLU A 144 2.04 16.84 9.41
N LEU A 145 2.95 16.97 8.44
CA LEU A 145 4.37 16.67 8.62
C LEU A 145 5.19 17.95 8.80
N ILE A 146 6.14 17.90 9.72
CA ILE A 146 7.05 19.01 9.97
C ILE A 146 7.94 19.24 8.74
N ALA A 147 8.21 20.52 8.43
CA ALA A 147 9.04 20.90 7.28
C ALA A 147 10.41 20.19 7.23
N PRO A 148 11.12 19.95 8.36
CA PRO A 148 12.36 19.17 8.35
C PRO A 148 12.19 17.72 7.89
N LEU A 149 11.08 17.05 8.21
CA LEU A 149 10.84 15.68 7.77
C LEU A 149 10.51 15.67 6.26
N LEU A 150 9.65 16.59 5.82
CA LEU A 150 9.30 16.74 4.41
C LEU A 150 10.49 17.03 3.52
N SER A 151 11.44 17.86 3.96
CA SER A 151 12.61 18.19 3.15
C SER A 151 13.56 17.00 2.93
N ARG A 152 13.43 15.93 3.73
CA ARG A 152 14.18 14.67 3.62
C ARG A 152 13.42 13.57 2.87
N CYS A 153 12.17 13.84 2.48
CA CYS A 153 11.31 12.86 1.81
C CYS A 153 10.88 13.33 0.43
N ARG A 154 10.78 12.40 -0.52
CA ARG A 154 10.06 12.63 -1.79
C ARG A 154 8.58 12.33 -1.57
N VAL A 155 7.73 13.33 -1.79
CA VAL A 155 6.27 13.11 -1.77
C VAL A 155 5.83 12.56 -3.13
N LEU A 156 5.15 11.42 -3.11
CA LEU A 156 4.55 10.79 -4.28
C LEU A 156 3.03 10.76 -4.10
N THR A 157 2.32 11.42 -5.01
CA THR A 157 0.86 11.53 -4.95
C THR A 157 0.21 10.40 -5.74
N LEU A 158 -0.71 9.69 -5.11
CA LEU A 158 -1.60 8.70 -5.71
C LEU A 158 -2.99 9.32 -5.86
N LYS A 159 -3.67 8.94 -6.94
CA LYS A 159 -5.04 9.39 -7.22
C LYS A 159 -6.05 8.30 -6.88
N SER A 160 -7.32 8.67 -6.72
CA SER A 160 -8.41 7.69 -6.77
C SER A 160 -8.35 6.92 -8.08
N LEU A 161 -8.75 5.65 -8.04
CA LEU A 161 -8.80 4.82 -9.23
C LEU A 161 -9.97 5.26 -10.12
N ASP A 162 -9.77 5.23 -11.43
CA ASP A 162 -10.86 5.42 -12.39
C ASP A 162 -11.67 4.12 -12.58
N ASP A 163 -12.86 4.26 -13.15
CA ASP A 163 -13.79 3.15 -13.38
C ASP A 163 -13.17 2.02 -14.21
N ASP A 164 -12.32 2.35 -15.19
CA ASP A 164 -11.62 1.37 -16.03
C ASP A 164 -10.59 0.56 -15.24
N SER A 165 -9.84 1.21 -14.34
CA SER A 165 -8.92 0.54 -13.42
C SER A 165 -9.66 -0.36 -12.45
N LEU A 166 -10.78 0.10 -11.90
CA LEU A 166 -11.63 -0.71 -11.02
C LEU A 166 -12.25 -1.90 -11.76
N ALA A 167 -12.72 -1.71 -13.00
CA ALA A 167 -13.22 -2.79 -13.84
C ALA A 167 -12.14 -3.86 -14.08
N THR A 168 -10.91 -3.42 -14.36
CA THR A 168 -9.77 -4.33 -14.53
C THR A 168 -9.48 -5.12 -13.25
N ILE A 169 -9.49 -4.46 -12.09
CA ILE A 169 -9.28 -5.11 -10.79
C ILE A 169 -10.40 -6.12 -10.50
N LEU A 170 -11.65 -5.76 -10.80
CA LEU A 170 -12.81 -6.65 -10.66
C LEU A 170 -12.65 -7.91 -11.51
N ASP A 171 -12.28 -7.77 -12.78
CA ASP A 171 -12.08 -8.90 -13.69
C ASP A 171 -10.96 -9.83 -13.23
N LEU A 172 -9.83 -9.24 -12.79
CA LEU A 172 -8.73 -10.02 -12.23
C LEU A 172 -9.16 -10.77 -10.97
N ALA A 173 -9.89 -10.13 -10.06
CA ALA A 173 -10.33 -10.78 -8.83
C ALA A 173 -11.34 -11.91 -9.09
N ILE A 174 -12.21 -11.76 -10.08
CA ILE A 174 -13.15 -12.81 -10.48
C ILE A 174 -12.40 -13.98 -11.13
N SER A 175 -11.47 -13.72 -12.05
CA SER A 175 -10.88 -14.76 -12.91
C SER A 175 -9.62 -15.44 -12.34
N ASP A 176 -8.89 -14.82 -11.41
CA ASP A 176 -7.66 -15.37 -10.83
C ASP A 176 -7.97 -16.63 -9.99
N GLU A 177 -7.42 -17.78 -10.40
CA GLU A 177 -7.64 -19.10 -9.78
C GLU A 177 -6.82 -19.31 -8.49
N ASP A 178 -5.70 -18.60 -8.33
CA ASP A 178 -4.79 -18.75 -7.19
C ASP A 178 -5.21 -17.83 -6.04
N ARG A 179 -5.46 -16.55 -6.35
CA ARG A 179 -5.67 -15.48 -5.37
C ARG A 179 -7.10 -14.96 -5.36
N GLY A 180 -7.80 -15.11 -6.48
CA GLY A 180 -9.13 -14.57 -6.70
C GLY A 180 -10.24 -15.55 -6.33
N LEU A 181 -11.29 -15.54 -7.16
CA LEU A 181 -12.50 -16.35 -7.02
C LEU A 181 -12.61 -17.49 -8.04
N GLY A 182 -11.60 -17.70 -8.89
CA GLY A 182 -11.54 -18.85 -9.80
C GLY A 182 -12.61 -18.90 -10.90
N GLY A 183 -13.25 -17.78 -11.23
CA GLY A 183 -14.18 -17.65 -12.36
C GLY A 183 -15.61 -18.14 -12.09
N GLU A 184 -15.95 -18.48 -10.84
CA GLU A 184 -17.27 -19.05 -10.51
C GLU A 184 -18.39 -18.00 -10.47
N LEU A 185 -18.05 -16.73 -10.23
CA LEU A 185 -19.01 -15.64 -10.09
C LEU A 185 -19.22 -14.92 -11.43
N ARG A 186 -20.48 -14.66 -11.78
CA ARG A 186 -20.83 -13.89 -12.97
C ARG A 186 -21.55 -12.62 -12.54
N PHE A 187 -21.49 -11.60 -13.39
CA PHE A 187 -22.22 -10.36 -13.17
C PHE A 187 -22.75 -9.88 -14.51
N ASP A 188 -24.00 -9.45 -14.53
CA ASP A 188 -24.49 -8.64 -15.64
C ASP A 188 -23.83 -7.24 -15.63
N GLU A 189 -23.89 -6.53 -16.75
CA GLU A 189 -23.28 -5.20 -16.89
C GLU A 189 -23.86 -4.16 -15.90
N GLY A 190 -25.12 -4.30 -15.50
CA GLY A 190 -25.74 -3.44 -14.51
C GLY A 190 -25.10 -3.61 -13.14
N ALA A 191 -25.01 -4.85 -12.67
CA ALA A 191 -24.39 -5.20 -11.40
C ALA A 191 -22.91 -4.78 -11.34
N ARG A 192 -22.15 -4.99 -12.43
CA ARG A 192 -20.75 -4.56 -12.54
C ARG A 192 -20.61 -3.05 -12.36
N ARG A 193 -21.41 -2.26 -13.07
CA ARG A 193 -21.39 -0.79 -12.95
C ARG A 193 -21.78 -0.33 -11.56
N SER A 194 -22.77 -0.98 -10.93
CA SER A 194 -23.17 -0.64 -9.56
C SER A 194 -22.05 -0.91 -8.55
N LEU A 195 -21.30 -2.00 -8.69
CA LEU A 195 -20.16 -2.29 -7.82
C LEU A 195 -19.03 -1.28 -7.99
N ILE A 196 -18.66 -0.96 -9.23
CA ILE A 196 -17.61 0.03 -9.53
C ILE A 196 -18.02 1.41 -8.99
N ALA A 197 -19.27 1.82 -9.23
CA ALA A 197 -19.78 3.10 -8.75
C ALA A 197 -19.83 3.17 -7.22
N HIS A 198 -20.15 2.06 -6.53
CA HIS A 198 -20.15 2.01 -5.07
C HIS A 198 -18.73 2.11 -4.48
N ALA A 199 -17.75 1.54 -5.17
CA ALA A 199 -16.36 1.59 -4.74
C ALA A 199 -15.75 3.00 -4.80
N ASP A 200 -16.29 3.90 -5.63
CA ASP A 200 -15.91 5.33 -5.72
C ASP A 200 -14.38 5.57 -5.73
N GLY A 201 -13.67 4.78 -6.55
CA GLY A 201 -12.22 4.86 -6.71
C GLY A 201 -11.39 4.13 -5.64
N ASP A 202 -12.01 3.40 -4.71
CA ASP A 202 -11.36 2.59 -3.67
C ASP A 202 -11.40 1.08 -4.01
N ALA A 203 -10.25 0.52 -4.41
CA ALA A 203 -10.14 -0.91 -4.72
C ALA A 203 -10.37 -1.84 -3.51
N ARG A 204 -10.09 -1.36 -2.29
CA ARG A 204 -10.33 -2.16 -1.08
C ARG A 204 -11.82 -2.33 -0.84
N VAL A 205 -12.61 -1.27 -1.03
CA VAL A 205 -14.08 -1.34 -0.97
C VAL A 205 -14.61 -2.30 -2.03
N LEU A 206 -14.19 -2.13 -3.29
CA LEU A 206 -14.58 -3.02 -4.40
C LEU A 206 -14.34 -4.49 -4.08
N LEU A 207 -13.13 -4.85 -3.64
CA LEU A 207 -12.75 -6.23 -3.37
C LEU A 207 -13.44 -6.79 -2.12
N SER A 208 -13.75 -5.94 -1.14
CA SER A 208 -14.50 -6.36 0.05
C SER A 208 -15.96 -6.65 -0.32
N ASP A 209 -16.59 -5.80 -1.11
CA ASP A 209 -17.97 -6.01 -1.59
C ASP A 209 -18.07 -7.26 -2.45
N LEU A 210 -17.10 -7.47 -3.34
CA LEU A 210 -17.01 -8.67 -4.17
C LEU A 210 -16.90 -9.95 -3.30
N GLU A 211 -16.07 -9.94 -2.26
CA GLU A 211 -15.93 -11.05 -1.32
C GLU A 211 -17.25 -11.33 -0.58
N TRP A 212 -17.94 -10.29 -0.11
CA TRP A 212 -19.26 -10.42 0.52
C TRP A 212 -20.31 -11.04 -0.40
N ILE A 213 -20.34 -10.62 -1.67
CA ILE A 213 -21.26 -11.18 -2.66
C ILE A 213 -20.95 -12.66 -2.94
N ALA A 214 -19.67 -13.01 -3.09
CA ALA A 214 -19.25 -14.39 -3.31
C ALA A 214 -19.66 -15.31 -2.15
N LEU A 215 -19.46 -14.87 -0.91
CA LEU A 215 -19.89 -15.60 0.29
C LEU A 215 -21.42 -15.79 0.32
N GLY A 216 -22.19 -14.74 -0.01
CA GLY A 216 -23.65 -14.80 -0.06
C GLY A 216 -24.21 -15.68 -1.19
N ALA A 217 -23.54 -15.73 -2.34
CA ALA A 217 -23.91 -16.59 -3.46
C ALA A 217 -23.69 -18.08 -3.14
N ALA A 218 -22.57 -18.40 -2.49
CA ALA A 218 -22.24 -19.75 -2.07
C ALA A 218 -23.25 -20.32 -1.06
N ASP A 219 -23.74 -19.49 -0.13
CA ASP A 219 -24.74 -19.90 0.88
C ASP A 219 -26.12 -20.18 0.26
N ARG A 220 -26.47 -19.49 -0.84
CA ARG A 220 -27.77 -19.66 -1.53
C ARG A 220 -27.77 -20.76 -2.60
N GLY A 221 -26.61 -21.32 -2.94
CA GLY A 221 -26.49 -22.26 -4.06
C GLY A 221 -26.86 -21.66 -5.42
N VAL A 222 -26.78 -20.33 -5.55
CA VAL A 222 -27.12 -19.56 -6.76
C VAL A 222 -25.86 -18.89 -7.25
N THR A 223 -25.46 -19.17 -8.50
CA THR A 223 -24.55 -18.29 -9.25
C THR A 223 -25.28 -16.96 -9.43
N ALA A 224 -24.88 -15.94 -8.67
CA ALA A 224 -25.31 -14.57 -8.92
C ALA A 224 -24.76 -14.09 -10.28
#